data_AF-A0A6N7MIT1-F1
#
_entry.id   AF-A0A6N7MIT1-F1
#
_cell.length_a   1.000
_cell.length_b   1.000
_cell.length_c   1.000
_cell.angle_alpha   90.00
_cell.angle_beta   90.00
_cell.angle_gamma   90.00
#
_symmetry.space_group_name_H-M   'P 1'
#
loop_
_entity.id
_entity.type
_entity.pdbx_description
1 polymer ?
#
loop_
_entity_poly.entity_id
_entity_poly.type
_entity_poly.pdbx_seq_one_letter_code
_entity_poly.pdbx_strand_id
1 'polypeptide(L)'
;MPLQGTIYSIIDFEGFINSYFSNPLSPDEATFTPISNARAVLAANIPSSSFTPVLSINTTTDSDGSFILDEKMLPDAGTSELYIIFLREVQTFRDPAGIEIPIFEPFYRSAPFRKEQINRSAEIKIYTRFEQMPNVFGITQGQIDKRASCIADNDQRINSLTARISDHKIRIRGKGKQQKKEIKFRGNILIRPSTTPDLNSFINPKIRDFEVELNGERYPVLIEKFFTMCIEKEEMKTMVKNNIEDLVSKMYSRFKEKLIKHLAERTNIKETKIRNIIQNQASTTFEKFRFPVIGIISVTHPFPHLIEERIIVGDCWFGFPKNIYH
;
A
#
# COMPACT_ATOMS: atom_id res chain seq x y z
N MET A 1 25.58 -3.46 -19.24
CA MET A 1 26.52 -2.69 -18.38
C MET A 1 25.73 -2.45 -17.11
N PRO A 2 26.31 -2.59 -15.91
CA PRO A 2 25.50 -2.57 -14.71
C PRO A 2 24.81 -1.22 -14.52
N LEU A 3 23.59 -1.27 -14.02
CA LEU A 3 22.83 -0.11 -13.59
C LEU A 3 23.44 0.39 -12.27
N GLN A 4 23.92 1.62 -12.25
CA GLN A 4 24.55 2.23 -11.09
C GLN A 4 23.75 3.43 -10.61
N GLY A 5 23.66 3.59 -9.29
CA GLY A 5 23.05 4.77 -8.70
C GLY A 5 23.34 4.91 -7.22
N THR A 6 22.78 5.97 -6.65
CA THR A 6 22.89 6.32 -5.24
C THR A 6 21.51 6.66 -4.68
N ILE A 7 21.20 6.15 -3.48
CA ILE A 7 19.96 6.47 -2.76
C ILE A 7 20.22 7.36 -1.55
N TYR A 8 19.38 8.39 -1.41
CA TYR A 8 19.42 9.37 -0.35
C TYR A 8 18.10 9.40 0.43
N SER A 9 18.18 9.74 1.71
CA SER A 9 17.07 10.13 2.56
C SER A 9 17.02 11.65 2.64
N ILE A 10 15.89 12.25 2.31
CA ILE A 10 15.65 13.68 2.45
C ILE A 10 15.43 13.96 3.94
N ILE A 11 16.31 14.77 4.54
CA ILE A 11 16.25 15.13 5.96
C ILE A 11 15.53 16.46 6.19
N ASP A 12 15.69 17.41 5.27
CA ASP A 12 14.93 18.67 5.21
C ASP A 12 14.10 18.73 3.92
N PHE A 13 12.81 18.48 4.05
CA PHE A 13 11.91 18.40 2.90
C PHE A 13 11.66 19.77 2.25
N GLU A 14 11.58 20.85 3.02
CA GLU A 14 11.33 22.18 2.44
C GLU A 14 12.56 22.66 1.65
N GLY A 15 13.74 22.59 2.27
CA GLY A 15 15.00 22.94 1.63
C GLY A 15 15.28 22.06 0.39
N PHE A 16 15.03 20.76 0.49
CA PHE A 16 15.18 19.85 -0.65
C PHE A 16 14.26 20.23 -1.80
N ILE A 17 12.97 20.47 -1.55
CA ILE A 17 12.02 20.82 -2.61
C ILE A 17 12.41 22.15 -3.26
N ASN A 18 12.81 23.16 -2.48
CA ASN A 18 13.22 24.44 -3.05
C ASN A 18 14.50 24.34 -3.90
N SER A 19 15.51 23.59 -3.43
CA SER A 19 16.76 23.42 -4.17
C SER A 19 16.62 22.47 -5.37
N TYR A 20 15.98 21.32 -5.20
CA TYR A 20 15.77 20.31 -6.25
C TYR A 20 14.99 20.87 -7.45
N PHE A 21 13.91 21.62 -7.22
CA PHE A 21 13.15 22.20 -8.35
C PHE A 21 13.82 23.42 -8.98
N SER A 22 14.83 24.00 -8.32
CA SER A 22 15.66 25.05 -8.93
C SER A 22 16.78 24.45 -9.76
N ASN A 23 17.39 23.35 -9.29
CA ASN A 23 18.44 22.62 -10.00
C ASN A 23 18.39 21.11 -9.67
N PRO A 24 17.65 20.30 -10.45
CA PRO A 24 17.49 18.86 -10.18
C PRO A 24 18.79 18.06 -10.24
N LEU A 25 19.80 18.55 -10.97
CA LEU A 25 21.10 17.88 -11.12
C LEU A 25 22.01 18.07 -9.91
N SER A 26 21.78 19.13 -9.12
CA SER A 26 22.57 19.49 -7.96
C SER A 26 21.70 20.15 -6.89
N PRO A 27 20.76 19.40 -6.27
CA PRO A 27 20.04 19.87 -5.09
C PRO A 27 21.01 20.15 -3.94
N ASP A 28 20.56 20.92 -2.94
CA ASP A 28 21.39 21.31 -1.79
C ASP A 28 21.74 20.07 -0.94
N GLU A 29 23.03 19.75 -0.86
CA GLU A 29 23.54 18.57 -0.14
C GLU A 29 23.24 18.60 1.36
N ALA A 30 22.97 19.77 1.95
CA ALA A 30 22.57 19.86 3.36
C ALA A 30 21.15 19.29 3.63
N THR A 31 20.38 19.00 2.59
CA THR A 31 18.96 18.63 2.69
C THR A 31 18.72 17.11 2.60
N PHE A 32 19.75 16.32 2.33
CA PHE A 32 19.66 14.86 2.22
C PHE A 32 20.93 14.14 2.70
N THR A 33 20.79 12.87 3.05
CA THR A 33 21.91 12.02 3.50
C THR A 33 21.85 10.66 2.79
N PRO A 34 22.99 10.03 2.47
CA PRO A 34 22.99 8.68 1.89
C PRO A 34 22.26 7.64 2.75
N ILE A 35 21.67 6.63 2.10
CA ILE A 35 21.09 5.46 2.78
C ILE A 35 22.00 4.25 2.62
N SER A 36 22.80 3.96 3.64
CA SER A 36 23.66 2.78 3.69
C SER A 36 22.93 1.50 4.10
N ASN A 37 23.45 0.34 3.73
CA ASN A 37 22.94 -0.99 4.11
C ASN A 37 21.49 -1.29 3.67
N ALA A 38 20.95 -0.53 2.72
CA ALA A 38 19.69 -0.84 2.08
C ALA A 38 19.91 -1.91 1.01
N ARG A 39 19.00 -2.88 0.91
CA ARG A 39 19.05 -3.85 -0.17
C ARG A 39 18.36 -3.26 -1.40
N ALA A 40 19.15 -2.89 -2.40
CA ALA A 40 18.65 -2.45 -3.69
C ALA A 40 18.32 -3.66 -4.56
N VAL A 41 17.14 -3.68 -5.16
CA VAL A 41 16.61 -4.80 -5.92
C VAL A 41 16.11 -4.31 -7.27
N LEU A 42 16.67 -4.84 -8.35
CA LEU A 42 16.10 -4.69 -9.69
C LEU A 42 15.10 -5.82 -9.93
N ALA A 43 13.86 -5.48 -10.19
CA ALA A 43 12.76 -6.43 -10.31
C ALA A 43 11.89 -6.17 -11.54
N ALA A 44 11.41 -7.24 -12.17
CA ALA A 44 10.57 -7.20 -13.36
C ALA A 44 9.15 -7.72 -13.08
N ASN A 45 8.15 -7.19 -13.79
CA ASN A 45 6.76 -7.68 -13.81
C ASN A 45 6.15 -7.91 -12.43
N ILE A 46 6.39 -6.98 -11.50
CA ILE A 46 5.89 -7.10 -10.13
C ILE A 46 4.38 -6.81 -10.14
N PRO A 47 3.53 -7.76 -9.74
CA PRO A 47 2.11 -7.49 -9.58
C PRO A 47 1.90 -6.30 -8.63
N SER A 48 0.90 -5.46 -8.89
CA SER A 48 0.50 -4.33 -8.01
C SER A 48 0.20 -4.72 -6.55
N SER A 49 0.12 -6.04 -6.29
CA SER A 49 -0.26 -6.66 -5.03
C SER A 49 0.87 -7.33 -4.25
N SER A 50 2.11 -7.22 -4.72
CA SER A 50 3.26 -7.93 -4.18
C SER A 50 4.51 -7.05 -4.22
N PHE A 51 5.40 -7.25 -3.25
CA PHE A 51 6.80 -6.81 -3.31
C PHE A 51 7.75 -7.99 -3.52
N THR A 52 7.22 -9.21 -3.62
CA THR A 52 8.00 -10.41 -3.93
C THR A 52 8.20 -10.45 -5.44
N PRO A 53 9.39 -10.11 -5.95
CA PRO A 53 9.66 -10.19 -7.37
C PRO A 53 9.73 -11.66 -7.78
N VAL A 54 9.21 -11.97 -8.97
CA VAL A 54 9.36 -13.32 -9.56
C VAL A 54 10.82 -13.57 -9.94
N LEU A 55 11.51 -12.51 -10.35
CA LEU A 55 12.91 -12.48 -10.76
C LEU A 55 13.53 -11.19 -10.23
N SER A 56 14.64 -11.32 -9.51
CA SER A 56 15.34 -10.15 -8.99
C SER A 56 16.83 -10.33 -8.88
N ILE A 57 17.53 -9.24 -9.14
CA ILE A 57 18.93 -9.06 -8.78
C ILE A 57 18.96 -8.12 -7.60
N ASN A 58 19.85 -8.37 -6.66
CA ASN A 58 19.99 -7.50 -5.51
C ASN A 58 21.46 -7.23 -5.18
N THR A 59 21.67 -6.07 -4.58
CA THR A 59 22.93 -5.64 -3.98
C THR A 59 22.60 -4.90 -2.69
N THR A 60 23.61 -4.61 -1.89
CA THR A 60 23.49 -3.79 -0.68
C THR A 60 24.15 -2.45 -0.95
N THR A 61 23.53 -1.36 -0.51
CA THR A 61 24.11 -0.03 -0.63
C THR A 61 25.31 0.13 0.31
N ASP A 62 26.37 0.77 -0.18
CA ASP A 62 27.56 1.08 0.63
C ASP A 62 27.33 2.27 1.58
N SER A 63 28.39 2.74 2.23
CA SER A 63 28.33 3.89 3.14
C SER A 63 27.88 5.19 2.47
N ASP A 64 28.10 5.30 1.17
CA ASP A 64 27.75 6.47 0.36
C ASP A 64 26.36 6.30 -0.29
N GLY A 65 25.65 5.22 0.05
CA GLY A 65 24.33 4.90 -0.49
C GLY A 65 24.37 4.36 -1.92
N SER A 66 25.56 4.04 -2.44
CA SER A 66 25.76 3.61 -3.83
C SER A 66 25.36 2.16 -4.02
N PHE A 67 24.79 1.84 -5.17
CA PHE A 67 24.42 0.48 -5.56
C PHE A 67 24.74 0.21 -7.03
N ILE A 68 25.02 -1.07 -7.32
CA ILE A 68 25.31 -1.57 -8.66
C ILE A 68 24.48 -2.83 -8.91
N LEU A 69 23.63 -2.79 -9.94
CA LEU A 69 22.69 -3.86 -10.32
C LEU A 69 23.01 -4.32 -11.75
N ASP A 70 23.52 -5.54 -11.93
CA ASP A 70 23.88 -6.04 -13.26
C ASP A 70 22.67 -6.60 -14.02
N GLU A 71 21.98 -5.73 -14.78
CA GLU A 71 20.82 -6.06 -15.61
C GLU A 71 20.95 -7.33 -16.47
N LYS A 72 22.18 -7.76 -16.82
CA LYS A 72 22.42 -8.99 -17.60
C LYS A 72 21.98 -10.25 -16.87
N MET A 73 21.85 -10.20 -15.55
CA MET A 73 21.36 -11.32 -14.75
C MET A 73 19.83 -11.38 -14.68
N LEU A 74 19.12 -10.40 -15.27
CA LEU A 74 17.68 -10.53 -15.49
C LEU A 74 17.47 -11.34 -16.77
N PRO A 75 16.64 -12.41 -16.73
CA PRO A 75 16.29 -13.12 -17.95
C PRO A 75 15.62 -12.17 -18.92
N ASP A 76 15.83 -12.40 -20.22
CA ASP A 76 15.44 -11.49 -21.29
C ASP A 76 13.91 -11.45 -21.41
N ALA A 77 13.31 -10.60 -20.59
CA ALA A 77 11.88 -10.46 -20.49
C ALA A 77 11.46 -9.31 -21.40
N GLY A 78 11.54 -9.54 -22.72
CA GLY A 78 11.13 -8.57 -23.73
C GLY A 78 9.78 -7.95 -23.35
N THR A 79 9.70 -6.62 -23.34
CA THR A 79 8.54 -5.78 -22.95
C THR A 79 8.24 -5.61 -21.45
N SER A 80 9.07 -6.14 -20.55
CA SER A 80 8.77 -6.07 -19.11
C SER A 80 9.03 -4.70 -18.50
N GLU A 81 8.08 -4.21 -17.70
CA GLU A 81 8.31 -3.08 -16.81
C GLU A 81 9.27 -3.49 -15.69
N LEU A 82 10.32 -2.69 -15.53
CA LEU A 82 11.32 -2.80 -14.50
C LEU A 82 11.07 -1.80 -13.38
N TYR A 83 11.51 -2.18 -12.19
CA TYR A 83 11.38 -1.39 -10.97
C TYR A 83 12.66 -1.53 -10.16
N ILE A 84 13.06 -0.44 -9.51
CA ILE A 84 14.04 -0.49 -8.42
C ILE A 84 13.25 -0.47 -7.12
N ILE A 85 13.45 -1.50 -6.30
CA ILE A 85 12.90 -1.59 -4.95
C ILE A 85 14.05 -1.49 -3.97
N PHE A 86 13.84 -0.75 -2.88
CA PHE A 86 14.74 -0.76 -1.74
C PHE A 86 14.06 -1.41 -0.55
N LEU A 87 14.79 -2.35 0.05
CA LEU A 87 14.38 -3.07 1.24
C LEU A 87 15.29 -2.70 2.40
N ARG A 88 14.73 -2.68 3.61
CA ARG A 88 15.48 -2.57 4.85
C ARG A 88 15.33 -3.85 5.65
N GLU A 89 16.37 -4.24 6.36
CA GLU A 89 16.26 -5.32 7.34
C GLU A 89 15.41 -4.83 8.52
N VAL A 90 14.40 -5.61 8.89
CA VAL A 90 13.50 -5.27 10.02
C VAL A 90 13.62 -6.23 11.18
N GLN A 91 14.09 -7.45 10.92
CA GLN A 91 14.24 -8.50 11.91
C GLN A 91 15.20 -9.56 11.39
N THR A 92 15.86 -10.27 12.29
CA THR A 92 16.59 -11.50 11.96
C THR A 92 15.84 -12.66 12.62
N PHE A 93 15.45 -13.66 11.82
CA PHE A 93 14.86 -14.90 12.32
C PHE A 93 15.95 -15.96 12.44
N ARG A 94 16.06 -16.62 13.59
CA ARG A 94 16.96 -17.77 13.74
C ARG A 94 16.16 -19.04 13.51
N ASP A 95 16.56 -19.81 12.50
CA ASP A 95 15.92 -21.08 12.20
C ASP A 95 16.28 -22.16 13.24
N PRO A 96 15.61 -23.32 13.25
CA PRO A 96 15.92 -24.41 14.18
C PRO A 96 17.34 -24.98 14.04
N ALA A 97 18.03 -24.74 12.92
CA ALA A 97 19.43 -25.14 12.68
C ALA A 97 20.44 -24.08 13.17
N GLY A 98 19.96 -22.96 13.72
CA GLY A 98 20.79 -21.87 14.22
C GLY A 98 21.22 -20.86 13.14
N ILE A 99 20.71 -20.99 11.91
CA ILE A 99 20.99 -20.08 10.81
C ILE A 99 20.20 -18.79 10.99
N GLU A 100 20.89 -17.66 10.93
CA GLU A 100 20.28 -16.33 10.97
C GLU A 100 19.80 -15.93 9.57
N ILE A 101 18.48 -15.78 9.45
CA ILE A 101 17.77 -15.42 8.23
C ILE A 101 17.26 -13.99 8.38
N PRO A 102 17.87 -13.00 7.70
CA PRO A 102 17.38 -11.63 7.73
C PRO A 102 16.03 -11.51 7.04
N ILE A 103 15.10 -10.84 7.69
CA ILE A 103 13.77 -10.48 7.20
C ILE A 103 13.84 -9.04 6.70
N PHE A 104 13.54 -8.88 5.42
CA PHE A 104 13.53 -7.59 4.75
C PHE A 104 12.11 -7.11 4.48
N GLU A 105 11.87 -5.82 4.71
CA GLU A 105 10.65 -5.14 4.28
C GLU A 105 10.95 -4.04 3.25
N PRO A 106 10.12 -3.92 2.21
CA PRO A 106 10.22 -2.86 1.24
C PRO A 106 9.81 -1.53 1.86
N PHE A 107 10.63 -0.51 1.67
CA PHE A 107 10.31 0.85 2.08
C PHE A 107 10.08 1.76 0.87
N TYR A 108 10.74 1.51 -0.26
CA TYR A 108 10.59 2.34 -1.45
C TYR A 108 10.56 1.53 -2.76
N ARG A 109 9.77 1.98 -3.73
CA ARG A 109 9.73 1.48 -5.11
C ARG A 109 9.68 2.64 -6.11
N SER A 110 10.49 2.55 -7.16
CA SER A 110 10.47 3.49 -8.29
C SER A 110 9.21 3.39 -9.15
N ALA A 111 8.95 4.43 -9.96
CA ALA A 111 8.05 4.28 -11.11
C ALA A 111 8.55 3.16 -12.06
N PRO A 112 7.65 2.54 -12.85
CA PRO A 112 8.07 1.60 -13.89
C PRO A 112 8.94 2.30 -14.92
N PHE A 113 9.97 1.59 -15.39
CA PHE A 113 10.76 1.99 -16.55
C PHE A 113 11.05 0.75 -17.41
N ARG A 114 11.51 0.96 -18.63
CA ARG A 114 11.84 -0.14 -19.54
C ARG A 114 13.34 -0.30 -19.69
N LYS A 115 13.77 -1.51 -20.03
CA LYS A 115 15.19 -1.85 -20.24
C LYS A 115 15.85 -0.94 -21.28
N GLU A 116 15.11 -0.52 -22.32
CA GLU A 116 15.63 0.35 -23.38
C GLU A 116 15.90 1.78 -22.91
N GLN A 117 15.30 2.22 -21.79
CA GLN A 117 15.49 3.55 -21.23
C GLN A 117 16.73 3.66 -20.35
N ILE A 118 17.36 2.53 -20.00
CA ILE A 118 18.53 2.51 -19.12
C ILE A 118 19.69 3.21 -19.85
N ASN A 119 19.90 4.48 -19.51
CA ASN A 119 21.08 5.22 -19.95
C ASN A 119 22.29 4.74 -19.16
N ARG A 120 23.09 3.88 -19.79
CA ARG A 120 24.26 3.24 -19.18
C ARG A 120 25.38 4.22 -18.80
N SER A 121 25.32 5.47 -19.25
CA SER A 121 26.35 6.48 -18.99
C SER A 121 26.06 7.37 -17.79
N ALA A 122 24.83 7.37 -17.28
CA ALA A 122 24.39 8.28 -16.23
C ALA A 122 24.18 7.54 -14.90
N GLU A 123 24.81 8.04 -13.85
CA GLU A 123 24.52 7.60 -12.49
C GLU A 123 23.12 8.05 -12.09
N ILE A 124 22.31 7.12 -11.57
CA ILE A 124 20.99 7.44 -11.04
C ILE A 124 21.13 8.04 -9.63
N LYS A 125 20.45 9.16 -9.36
CA LYS A 125 20.25 9.65 -7.98
C LYS A 125 18.79 9.53 -7.58
N ILE A 126 18.51 8.82 -6.49
CA ILE A 126 17.16 8.62 -5.94
C ILE A 126 17.09 9.28 -4.57
N TYR A 127 16.23 10.28 -4.42
CA TYR A 127 15.99 10.96 -3.15
C TYR A 127 14.66 10.49 -2.58
N THR A 128 14.66 9.99 -1.35
CA THR A 128 13.47 9.40 -0.74
C THR A 128 13.10 10.10 0.57
N ARG A 129 11.80 10.26 0.84
CA ARG A 129 11.30 10.85 2.09
C ARG A 129 10.22 9.98 2.70
N PHE A 130 10.40 9.58 3.95
CA PHE A 130 9.35 8.97 4.74
C PHE A 130 8.43 10.03 5.33
N GLU A 131 7.12 9.83 5.22
CA GLU A 131 6.10 10.66 5.84
C GLU A 131 5.13 9.78 6.63
N GLN A 132 5.18 9.95 7.94
CA GLN A 132 4.23 9.35 8.86
C GLN A 132 2.98 10.21 8.91
N MET A 133 1.84 9.66 8.48
CA MET A 133 0.62 10.47 8.47
C MET A 133 0.01 10.61 9.86
N PRO A 134 -0.43 11.83 10.24
CA PRO A 134 -1.24 12.05 11.42
C PRO A 134 -2.50 11.17 11.47
N ASN A 135 -2.86 10.71 12.68
CA ASN A 135 -4.04 9.88 12.92
C ASN A 135 -5.35 10.54 12.43
N VAL A 136 -5.45 11.87 12.52
CA VAL A 136 -6.60 12.65 12.01
C VAL A 136 -6.83 12.48 10.50
N PHE A 137 -5.82 11.98 9.78
CA PHE A 137 -5.94 11.71 8.36
C PHE A 137 -6.42 10.31 8.01
N GLY A 138 -6.39 9.39 8.97
CA GLY A 138 -6.83 8.02 8.79
C GLY A 138 -8.31 7.86 8.48
N ILE A 139 -8.66 6.65 8.03
CA ILE A 139 -10.04 6.21 7.84
C ILE A 139 -10.58 5.74 9.19
N THR A 140 -11.69 6.35 9.63
CA THR A 140 -12.28 6.05 10.94
C THR A 140 -13.32 4.95 10.87
N GLN A 141 -13.57 4.30 12.01
CA GLN A 141 -14.66 3.33 12.16
C GLN A 141 -16.00 3.93 11.72
N GLY A 142 -16.33 5.14 12.17
CA GLY A 142 -17.56 5.83 11.75
C GLY A 142 -17.67 6.10 10.24
N GLN A 143 -16.56 6.22 9.51
CA GLN A 143 -16.59 6.32 8.03
C GLN A 143 -16.90 4.96 7.37
N ILE A 144 -16.30 3.89 7.90
CA ILE A 144 -16.58 2.52 7.47
C ILE A 144 -18.04 2.17 7.76
N ASP A 145 -18.56 2.54 8.93
CA ASP A 145 -19.96 2.32 9.31
C ASP A 145 -20.93 3.04 8.38
N LYS A 146 -20.70 4.35 8.14
CA LYS A 146 -21.52 5.12 7.19
C LYS A 146 -21.53 4.50 5.80
N ARG A 147 -20.40 3.97 5.32
CA ARG A 147 -20.35 3.30 4.02
C ARG A 147 -21.10 1.97 4.06
N ALA A 148 -20.93 1.17 5.10
CA ALA A 148 -21.62 -0.10 5.26
C ALA A 148 -23.15 0.10 5.28
N SER A 149 -23.65 1.11 6.01
CA SER A 149 -25.06 1.51 6.00
C SER A 149 -25.51 1.93 4.60
N CYS A 150 -24.78 2.82 3.94
CA CYS A 150 -25.10 3.28 2.59
C CYS A 150 -25.16 2.14 1.56
N ILE A 151 -24.31 1.11 1.69
CA ILE A 151 -24.37 -0.09 0.83
C ILE A 151 -25.65 -0.90 1.12
N ALA A 152 -25.98 -1.11 2.40
CA ALA A 152 -27.21 -1.81 2.77
C ALA A 152 -28.47 -1.06 2.30
N ASP A 153 -28.48 0.27 2.38
CA ASP A 153 -29.62 1.10 1.97
C ASP A 153 -29.83 1.10 0.45
N ASN A 154 -28.75 0.99 -0.33
CA ASN A 154 -28.80 1.05 -1.80
C ASN A 154 -28.97 -0.31 -2.48
N ASP A 155 -28.78 -1.43 -1.76
CA ASP A 155 -28.99 -2.77 -2.30
C ASP A 155 -30.11 -3.48 -1.53
N GLN A 156 -31.29 -3.59 -2.14
CA GLN A 156 -32.47 -4.21 -1.54
C GLN A 156 -32.27 -5.69 -1.17
N ARG A 157 -31.20 -6.34 -1.63
CA ARG A 157 -30.83 -7.71 -1.26
C ARG A 157 -30.08 -7.77 0.06
N ILE A 158 -29.54 -6.65 0.57
CA ILE A 158 -28.79 -6.56 1.82
C ILE A 158 -29.68 -5.92 2.88
N ASN A 159 -30.15 -6.70 3.86
CA ASN A 159 -30.93 -6.17 4.97
C ASN A 159 -30.07 -5.41 5.99
N SER A 160 -28.82 -5.85 6.17
CA SER A 160 -27.88 -5.21 7.09
C SER A 160 -26.45 -5.50 6.70
N LEU A 161 -25.58 -4.52 6.86
CA LEU A 161 -24.15 -4.66 6.67
C LEU A 161 -23.44 -3.88 7.77
N THR A 162 -22.51 -4.54 8.44
CA THR A 162 -21.65 -3.97 9.46
C THR A 162 -20.20 -4.28 9.09
N ALA A 163 -19.31 -3.30 9.28
CA ALA A 163 -17.91 -3.45 8.97
C ALA A 163 -17.08 -2.87 10.12
N ARG A 164 -16.01 -3.54 10.52
CA ARG A 164 -15.24 -3.20 11.72
C ARG A 164 -13.75 -3.26 11.46
N ILE A 165 -13.03 -2.20 11.80
CA ILE A 165 -11.57 -2.15 11.71
C ILE A 165 -10.98 -3.04 12.81
N SER A 166 -10.00 -3.85 12.45
CA SER A 166 -9.20 -4.70 13.32
C SER A 166 -7.74 -4.65 12.85
N ASP A 167 -6.83 -5.26 13.59
CA ASP A 167 -5.42 -5.31 13.17
C ASP A 167 -5.29 -5.92 11.77
N HIS A 168 -4.74 -5.12 10.85
CA HIS A 168 -4.46 -5.48 9.45
C HIS A 168 -5.69 -5.82 8.58
N LYS A 169 -6.92 -5.61 9.07
CA LYS A 169 -8.13 -5.99 8.33
C LYS A 169 -9.38 -5.21 8.69
N ILE A 170 -10.35 -5.23 7.78
CA ILE A 170 -11.75 -4.88 8.06
C ILE A 170 -12.56 -6.18 8.12
N ARG A 171 -13.20 -6.44 9.25
CA ARG A 171 -14.16 -7.53 9.42
C ARG A 171 -15.53 -7.07 8.94
N ILE A 172 -16.15 -7.79 8.02
CA ILE A 172 -17.50 -7.54 7.55
C ILE A 172 -18.44 -8.59 8.12
N ARG A 173 -19.64 -8.19 8.51
CA ARG A 173 -20.77 -9.08 8.80
C ARG A 173 -22.04 -8.47 8.22
N GLY A 174 -22.89 -9.27 7.61
CA GLY A 174 -24.15 -8.79 7.07
C GLY A 174 -25.21 -9.87 6.98
N LYS A 175 -26.41 -9.40 6.65
CA LYS A 175 -27.59 -10.21 6.39
C LYS A 175 -28.22 -9.75 5.09
N GLY A 176 -28.64 -10.69 4.26
CA GLY A 176 -29.33 -10.42 3.02
C GLY A 176 -30.54 -11.32 2.80
N LYS A 177 -31.21 -11.12 1.66
CA LYS A 177 -32.30 -11.98 1.17
C LYS A 177 -31.99 -12.39 -0.26
N GLN A 178 -32.07 -13.69 -0.51
CA GLN A 178 -32.09 -14.22 -1.87
C GLN A 178 -33.24 -15.23 -1.98
N GLN A 179 -34.09 -15.08 -3.00
CA GLN A 179 -35.25 -15.95 -3.21
C GLN A 179 -36.11 -16.17 -1.94
N LYS A 180 -36.33 -15.10 -1.17
CA LYS A 180 -37.08 -15.10 0.12
C LYS A 180 -36.42 -15.85 1.29
N LYS A 181 -35.17 -16.33 1.16
CA LYS A 181 -34.39 -16.92 2.26
C LYS A 181 -33.44 -15.90 2.87
N GLU A 182 -33.32 -15.88 4.20
CA GLU A 182 -32.33 -15.06 4.90
C GLU A 182 -30.93 -15.69 4.73
N ILE A 183 -29.98 -14.87 4.29
CA ILE A 183 -28.58 -15.24 4.15
C ILE A 183 -27.79 -14.42 5.17
N LYS A 184 -26.87 -15.04 5.90
CA LYS A 184 -25.88 -14.30 6.68
C LYS A 184 -24.52 -14.47 6.03
N PHE A 185 -23.71 -13.43 6.04
CA PHE A 185 -22.36 -13.50 5.52
C PHE A 185 -21.38 -12.79 6.45
N ARG A 186 -20.16 -13.30 6.51
CA ARG A 186 -19.04 -12.72 7.25
C ARG A 186 -17.77 -12.84 6.43
N GLY A 187 -16.83 -11.91 6.60
CA GLY A 187 -15.56 -12.00 5.90
C GLY A 187 -14.50 -11.04 6.41
N ASN A 188 -13.27 -11.24 5.97
CA ASN A 188 -12.15 -10.35 6.26
C ASN A 188 -11.66 -9.69 4.98
N ILE A 189 -11.62 -8.36 4.95
CA ILE A 189 -10.87 -7.59 3.97
C ILE A 189 -9.48 -7.37 4.54
N LEU A 190 -8.46 -8.03 3.99
CA LEU A 190 -7.09 -7.71 4.37
C LEU A 190 -6.70 -6.38 3.72
N ILE A 191 -6.22 -5.47 4.55
CA ILE A 191 -5.67 -4.19 4.09
C ILE A 191 -4.16 -4.35 4.05
N ARG A 192 -3.62 -4.38 2.82
CA ARG A 192 -2.19 -4.34 2.58
C ARG A 192 -1.84 -3.07 1.81
N PRO A 193 -0.69 -2.44 2.12
CA PRO A 193 -0.18 -1.36 1.29
C PRO A 193 -0.07 -1.84 -0.15
N SER A 194 -0.55 -1.00 -1.06
CA SER A 194 -0.23 -1.17 -2.48
C SER A 194 1.25 -0.96 -2.65
N THR A 195 1.81 -1.75 -3.54
CA THR A 195 3.22 -1.68 -3.89
C THR A 195 3.41 -0.82 -5.12
N THR A 196 2.35 -0.29 -5.73
CA THR A 196 2.42 0.54 -6.93
C THR A 196 3.10 1.88 -6.65
N PRO A 197 3.79 2.47 -7.63
CA PRO A 197 4.51 3.73 -7.46
C PRO A 197 3.65 4.98 -7.66
N ASP A 198 2.33 4.82 -7.83
CA ASP A 198 1.42 5.91 -8.10
C ASP A 198 0.47 6.20 -6.92
N LEU A 199 0.03 7.46 -6.88
CA LEU A 199 -0.93 7.90 -5.87
C LEU A 199 -2.39 7.49 -6.13
N ASN A 200 -2.60 6.60 -7.10
CA ASN A 200 -3.94 6.26 -7.57
C ASN A 200 -4.36 4.86 -7.10
N SER A 201 -3.45 4.12 -6.46
CA SER A 201 -3.68 2.77 -5.94
C SER A 201 -2.85 2.52 -4.67
N PHE A 202 -3.47 2.44 -3.47
CA PHE A 202 -2.74 2.33 -2.18
C PHE A 202 -3.12 1.17 -1.28
N ILE A 203 -4.24 0.52 -1.54
CA ILE A 203 -4.78 -0.58 -0.77
C ILE A 203 -5.07 -1.66 -1.79
N ASN A 204 -4.38 -2.78 -1.72
CA ASN A 204 -4.83 -3.92 -2.49
C ASN A 204 -5.75 -4.78 -1.58
N PRO A 205 -7.08 -4.58 -1.61
CA PRO A 205 -7.97 -5.36 -0.77
C PRO A 205 -7.94 -6.81 -1.25
N LYS A 206 -7.33 -7.70 -0.46
CA LYS A 206 -7.51 -9.15 -0.65
C LYS A 206 -8.61 -9.60 0.29
N ILE A 207 -9.75 -10.01 -0.27
CA ILE A 207 -10.81 -10.66 0.49
C ILE A 207 -10.32 -12.07 0.87
N ARG A 208 -10.27 -12.39 2.16
CA ARG A 208 -9.96 -13.72 2.68
C ARG A 208 -11.00 -14.14 3.72
N ASP A 209 -11.11 -15.43 3.96
CA ASP A 209 -11.98 -16.02 4.99
C ASP A 209 -13.44 -15.54 4.88
N PHE A 210 -13.95 -15.41 3.66
CA PHE A 210 -15.36 -15.11 3.44
C PHE A 210 -16.16 -16.38 3.74
N GLU A 211 -17.21 -16.26 4.52
CA GLU A 211 -18.08 -17.37 4.87
C GLU A 211 -19.53 -16.92 4.70
N VAL A 212 -20.35 -17.82 4.16
CA VAL A 212 -21.78 -17.59 3.97
C VAL A 212 -22.51 -18.66 4.76
N GLU A 213 -23.47 -18.23 5.59
CA GLU A 213 -24.38 -19.10 6.31
C GLU A 213 -25.75 -19.06 5.63
N LEU A 214 -26.22 -20.23 5.20
CA LEU A 214 -27.53 -20.44 4.59
C LEU A 214 -28.31 -21.42 5.46
N ASN A 215 -29.50 -21.04 5.93
CA ASN A 215 -30.37 -21.90 6.76
C ASN A 215 -29.68 -22.52 8.00
N GLY A 216 -28.71 -21.82 8.60
CA GLY A 216 -27.99 -22.30 9.79
C GLY A 216 -26.76 -23.17 9.51
N GLU A 217 -26.52 -23.54 8.26
CA GLU A 217 -25.29 -24.23 7.84
C GLU A 217 -24.22 -23.23 7.40
N ARG A 218 -23.00 -23.40 7.89
CA ARG A 218 -21.84 -22.54 7.59
C ARG A 218 -21.02 -23.12 6.45
N TYR A 219 -20.84 -22.35 5.39
CA TYR A 219 -20.01 -22.74 4.26
C TYR A 219 -18.74 -21.88 4.23
N PRO A 220 -17.56 -22.44 4.55
CA PRO A 220 -16.31 -21.71 4.35
C PRO A 220 -16.09 -21.50 2.86
N VAL A 221 -15.90 -20.26 2.42
CA VAL A 221 -15.45 -19.99 1.04
C VAL A 221 -13.95 -20.24 0.99
N LEU A 222 -13.57 -21.52 1.00
CA LEU A 222 -12.27 -21.93 0.51
C LEU A 222 -12.26 -21.61 -0.99
N ILE A 223 -11.46 -20.61 -1.36
CA ILE A 223 -11.16 -20.30 -2.74
C ILE A 223 -10.61 -21.59 -3.37
N GLU A 224 -11.33 -22.08 -4.40
CA GLU A 224 -11.01 -23.14 -5.37
C GLU A 224 -11.62 -24.56 -5.30
N LYS A 225 -12.20 -25.11 -4.22
CA LYS A 225 -12.48 -26.58 -4.24
C LYS A 225 -13.81 -27.19 -3.77
N PHE A 226 -14.90 -26.45 -3.59
CA PHE A 226 -16.22 -27.10 -3.41
C PHE A 226 -17.31 -26.45 -4.28
N PHE A 227 -17.68 -27.18 -5.34
CA PHE A 227 -18.77 -26.91 -6.27
C PHE A 227 -19.97 -27.82 -5.95
N THR A 228 -21.14 -27.44 -6.46
CA THR A 228 -22.44 -28.15 -6.40
C THR A 228 -23.30 -27.91 -5.15
N MET A 229 -23.77 -26.67 -4.95
CA MET A 229 -25.18 -26.44 -4.58
C MET A 229 -25.57 -24.97 -4.81
N CYS A 230 -26.53 -24.83 -5.72
CA CYS A 230 -27.24 -23.65 -6.25
C CYS A 230 -27.21 -22.36 -5.41
N ILE A 231 -26.46 -21.35 -5.87
CA ILE A 231 -26.69 -19.88 -5.74
C ILE A 231 -25.57 -19.18 -6.56
N GLU A 232 -25.88 -18.05 -7.22
CA GLU A 232 -24.94 -17.16 -7.93
C GLU A 232 -23.89 -16.52 -6.99
N LYS A 233 -22.98 -17.36 -6.48
CA LYS A 233 -21.83 -17.05 -5.63
C LYS A 233 -20.97 -15.91 -6.17
N GLU A 234 -20.74 -15.90 -7.48
CA GLU A 234 -19.93 -14.86 -8.11
C GLU A 234 -20.65 -13.50 -8.11
N GLU A 235 -21.98 -13.45 -8.08
CA GLU A 235 -22.70 -12.18 -8.07
C GLU A 235 -22.59 -11.48 -6.71
N MET A 236 -22.83 -12.19 -5.60
CA MET A 236 -22.63 -11.61 -4.25
C MET A 236 -21.16 -11.27 -3.98
N LYS A 237 -20.23 -12.12 -4.41
CA LYS A 237 -18.79 -11.87 -4.29
C LYS A 237 -18.36 -10.66 -5.13
N THR A 238 -18.87 -10.53 -6.36
CA THR A 238 -18.61 -9.39 -7.24
C THR A 238 -19.23 -8.12 -6.68
N MET A 239 -20.46 -8.18 -6.17
CA MET A 239 -21.12 -7.06 -5.52
C MET A 239 -20.35 -6.57 -4.27
N VAL A 240 -19.95 -7.48 -3.38
CA VAL A 240 -19.15 -7.13 -2.20
C VAL A 240 -17.79 -6.60 -2.62
N LYS A 241 -17.13 -7.24 -3.60
CA LYS A 241 -15.85 -6.80 -4.16
C LYS A 241 -15.94 -5.41 -4.76
N ASN A 242 -16.89 -5.15 -5.66
CA ASN A 242 -17.07 -3.85 -6.32
C ASN A 242 -17.36 -2.73 -5.31
N ASN A 243 -18.18 -3.00 -4.30
CA ASN A 243 -18.47 -2.03 -3.24
C ASN A 243 -17.26 -1.75 -2.34
N ILE A 244 -16.43 -2.76 -2.07
CA ILE A 244 -15.15 -2.61 -1.35
C ILE A 244 -14.15 -1.83 -2.20
N GLU A 245 -14.05 -2.13 -3.50
CA GLU A 245 -13.17 -1.43 -4.43
C GLU A 245 -13.56 0.04 -4.57
N ASP A 246 -14.85 0.38 -4.61
CA ASP A 246 -15.33 1.76 -4.59
C ASP A 246 -15.10 2.47 -3.25
N LEU A 247 -15.25 1.75 -2.12
CA LEU A 247 -14.87 2.28 -0.81
C LEU A 247 -13.38 2.62 -0.77
N VAL A 248 -12.55 1.68 -1.23
CA VAL A 248 -11.10 1.83 -1.31
C VAL A 248 -10.70 2.97 -2.25
N SER A 249 -11.35 3.11 -3.41
CA SER A 249 -11.05 4.18 -4.37
C SER A 249 -11.36 5.58 -3.82
N LYS A 250 -12.50 5.74 -3.13
CA LYS A 250 -12.86 7.01 -2.46
C LYS A 250 -11.94 7.31 -1.27
N MET A 251 -11.47 6.28 -0.58
CA MET A 251 -10.46 6.43 0.47
C MET A 251 -9.13 6.94 -0.12
N TYR A 252 -8.75 6.53 -1.34
CA TYR A 252 -7.53 7.01 -2.01
C TYR A 252 -7.53 8.50 -2.26
N SER A 253 -8.57 9.00 -2.94
CA SER A 253 -8.65 10.42 -3.27
C SER A 253 -8.56 11.25 -2.00
N ARG A 254 -9.29 10.85 -0.95
CA ARG A 254 -9.26 11.57 0.32
C ARG A 254 -7.90 11.53 1.01
N PHE A 255 -7.21 10.40 0.99
CA PHE A 255 -5.89 10.27 1.58
C PHE A 255 -4.88 11.18 0.88
N LYS A 256 -4.88 11.15 -0.45
CA LYS A 256 -4.01 11.98 -1.30
C LYS A 256 -4.22 13.47 -1.05
N GLU A 257 -5.48 13.92 -0.99
CA GLU A 257 -5.81 15.31 -0.69
C GLU A 257 -5.30 15.74 0.70
N LYS A 258 -5.54 14.92 1.73
CA LYS A 258 -5.07 15.22 3.09
C LYS A 258 -3.54 15.25 3.18
N LEU A 259 -2.85 14.35 2.48
CA LEU A 259 -1.40 14.30 2.42
C LEU A 259 -0.81 15.54 1.76
N ILE A 260 -1.35 15.96 0.61
CA ILE A 260 -0.95 17.18 -0.08
C ILE A 260 -1.10 18.40 0.84
N LYS A 261 -2.27 18.52 1.49
CA LYS A 261 -2.54 19.63 2.41
C LYS A 261 -1.58 19.63 3.59
N HIS A 262 -1.33 18.46 4.19
CA HIS A 262 -0.40 18.31 5.31
C HIS A 262 1.02 18.74 4.95
N LEU A 263 1.51 18.32 3.78
CA LEU A 263 2.84 18.69 3.30
C LEU A 263 2.92 20.18 2.99
N ALA A 264 1.88 20.76 2.41
CA ALA A 264 1.80 22.21 2.18
C ALA A 264 1.86 23.02 3.48
N GLU A 265 1.11 22.61 4.50
CA GLU A 265 1.12 23.24 5.83
C GLU A 265 2.48 23.11 6.52
N ARG A 266 3.12 21.92 6.46
CA ARG A 266 4.40 21.65 7.12
C ARG A 266 5.58 22.36 6.47
N THR A 267 5.54 22.55 5.15
CA THR A 267 6.64 23.16 4.37
C THR A 267 6.42 24.63 4.06
N ASN A 268 5.27 25.20 4.45
CA ASN A 268 4.86 26.54 4.03
C ASN A 268 4.86 26.76 2.50
N ILE A 269 4.78 25.67 1.71
CA ILE A 269 4.69 25.70 0.25
C ILE A 269 3.22 25.67 -0.15
N LYS A 270 2.83 26.50 -1.13
CA LYS A 270 1.46 26.51 -1.67
C LYS A 270 0.99 25.11 -2.08
N GLU A 271 -0.23 24.76 -1.66
CA GLU A 271 -0.84 23.44 -1.91
C GLU A 271 -0.81 23.04 -3.39
N THR A 272 -1.07 23.98 -4.31
CA THR A 272 -1.03 23.74 -5.76
C THR A 272 0.36 23.32 -6.25
N LYS A 273 1.43 23.89 -5.68
CA LYS A 273 2.82 23.52 -6.00
C LYS A 273 3.14 22.12 -5.47
N ILE A 274 2.82 21.83 -4.21
CA ILE A 274 2.99 20.49 -3.61
C ILE A 274 2.21 19.42 -4.41
N ARG A 275 0.97 19.71 -4.78
CA ARG A 275 0.14 18.82 -5.61
C ARG A 275 0.82 18.49 -6.93
N ASN A 276 1.30 19.50 -7.65
CA ASN A 276 1.99 19.32 -8.94
C ASN A 276 3.25 18.47 -8.77
N ILE A 277 4.06 18.76 -7.76
CA ILE A 277 5.27 18.01 -7.41
C ILE A 277 4.93 16.54 -7.15
N ILE A 278 4.00 16.29 -6.24
CA ILE A 278 3.65 14.94 -5.81
C ILE A 278 3.05 14.11 -6.97
N GLN A 279 2.24 14.73 -7.83
CA GLN A 279 1.58 14.01 -8.92
C GLN A 279 2.52 13.72 -10.11
N ASN A 280 3.42 14.66 -10.43
CA ASN A 280 4.18 14.61 -11.67
C ASN A 280 5.67 14.30 -11.46
N GLN A 281 6.21 14.54 -10.27
CA GLN A 281 7.64 14.52 -10.00
C GLN A 281 8.04 13.54 -8.89
N ALA A 282 7.07 13.03 -8.11
CA ALA A 282 7.30 11.99 -7.11
C ALA A 282 6.72 10.63 -7.53
N SER A 283 7.45 9.55 -7.25
CA SER A 283 6.85 8.22 -7.02
C SER A 283 6.37 8.15 -5.57
N THR A 284 5.35 7.34 -5.28
CA THR A 284 4.89 7.13 -3.90
C THR A 284 4.72 5.66 -3.62
N THR A 285 5.24 5.20 -2.48
CA THR A 285 5.11 3.82 -1.99
C THR A 285 4.49 3.86 -0.59
N PHE A 286 3.52 3.01 -0.31
CA PHE A 286 3.04 2.85 1.07
C PHE A 286 3.88 1.75 1.71
N GLU A 287 4.54 2.08 2.81
CA GLU A 287 5.34 1.10 3.53
C GLU A 287 4.42 0.20 4.35
N LYS A 288 3.52 0.81 5.13
CA LYS A 288 2.65 0.09 6.04
C LYS A 288 1.36 0.85 6.34
N PHE A 289 0.38 0.09 6.81
CA PHE A 289 -0.80 0.63 7.47
C PHE A 289 -0.70 0.41 8.98
N ARG A 290 -0.95 1.46 9.75
CA ARG A 290 -1.14 1.43 11.20
C ARG A 290 -2.63 1.40 11.53
N PHE A 291 -2.95 0.72 12.63
CA PHE A 291 -4.31 0.52 13.11
C PHE A 291 -4.51 1.05 14.54
N PRO A 292 -4.14 2.31 14.86
CA PRO A 292 -4.15 2.78 16.23
C PRO A 292 -5.57 2.79 16.80
N VAL A 293 -5.67 2.45 18.09
CA VAL A 293 -6.89 2.59 18.88
C VAL A 293 -7.08 4.05 19.21
N ILE A 294 -8.26 4.60 18.89
CA ILE A 294 -8.63 5.99 19.13
C ILE A 294 -9.71 6.16 20.19
N GLY A 295 -10.33 5.06 20.61
CA GLY A 295 -11.39 5.07 21.61
C GLY A 295 -11.81 3.67 22.01
N ILE A 296 -12.66 3.59 23.03
CA ILE A 296 -13.29 2.36 23.48
C ILE A 296 -14.79 2.61 23.56
N ILE A 297 -15.55 1.81 22.83
CA ILE A 297 -17.01 1.83 22.84
C ILE A 297 -17.48 0.74 23.80
N SER A 298 -18.31 1.10 24.77
CA SER A 298 -19.00 0.11 25.59
C SER A 298 -20.26 -0.33 24.88
N VAL A 299 -20.37 -1.62 24.55
CA VAL A 299 -21.60 -2.18 24.00
C VAL A 299 -22.30 -3.00 25.08
N THR A 300 -23.44 -2.49 25.51
CA THR A 300 -24.29 -3.10 26.53
C THR A 300 -25.37 -3.97 25.87
N HIS A 301 -25.02 -5.15 25.33
CA HIS A 301 -25.93 -6.31 25.24
C HIS A 301 -25.31 -7.53 24.52
N PRO A 302 -25.52 -8.77 25.00
CA PRO A 302 -26.14 -9.18 26.28
C PRO A 302 -25.18 -9.11 27.49
N PHE A 303 -23.89 -8.86 27.26
CA PHE A 303 -22.88 -8.58 28.28
C PHE A 303 -22.10 -7.32 27.91
N PRO A 304 -21.64 -6.51 28.88
CA PRO A 304 -20.80 -5.35 28.59
C PRO A 304 -19.51 -5.82 27.94
N HIS A 305 -19.35 -5.50 26.66
CA HIS A 305 -18.11 -5.73 25.93
C HIS A 305 -17.49 -4.38 25.59
N LEU A 306 -16.21 -4.23 25.93
CA LEU A 306 -15.40 -3.11 25.48
C LEU A 306 -14.91 -3.40 24.07
N ILE A 307 -15.20 -2.46 23.18
CA ILE A 307 -15.01 -2.58 21.76
C ILE A 307 -14.07 -1.45 21.33
N GLU A 308 -12.83 -1.77 21.01
CA GLU A 308 -11.83 -0.78 20.58
C GLU A 308 -12.27 -0.10 19.27
N GLU A 309 -12.34 1.21 19.26
CA GLU A 309 -12.49 1.97 18.03
C GLU A 309 -11.10 2.22 17.43
N ARG A 310 -10.93 1.86 16.15
CA ARG A 310 -9.66 1.95 15.44
C ARG A 310 -9.79 2.80 14.20
N ILE A 311 -8.66 3.29 13.74
CA ILE A 311 -8.52 3.98 12.45
C ILE A 311 -7.50 3.27 11.58
N ILE A 312 -7.57 3.44 10.27
CA ILE A 312 -6.55 2.97 9.32
C ILE A 312 -5.74 4.17 8.86
N VAL A 313 -4.44 4.17 9.13
CA VAL A 313 -3.51 5.24 8.74
C VAL A 313 -2.40 4.66 7.89
N GLY A 314 -2.13 5.24 6.73
CA GLY A 314 -1.02 4.83 5.86
C GLY A 314 0.22 5.67 6.14
N ASP A 315 1.37 5.03 6.27
CA ASP A 315 2.67 5.70 6.24
C ASP A 315 3.27 5.51 4.84
N CYS A 316 3.80 6.58 4.25
CA CYS A 316 4.23 6.58 2.86
C CYS A 316 5.66 7.08 2.67
N TRP A 317 6.29 6.61 1.62
CA TRP A 317 7.54 7.09 1.09
C TRP A 317 7.32 7.80 -0.23
N PHE A 318 7.96 8.95 -0.39
CA PHE A 318 8.09 9.65 -1.67
C PHE A 318 9.46 9.39 -2.26
N GLY A 319 9.55 9.28 -3.59
CA GLY A 319 10.82 9.20 -4.30
C GLY A 319 10.92 10.23 -5.43
N PHE A 320 12.09 10.84 -5.57
CA PHE A 320 12.42 11.79 -6.62
C PHE A 320 13.71 11.36 -7.34
N PRO A 321 13.79 11.48 -8.67
CA PRO A 321 12.70 11.81 -9.59
C PRO A 321 11.67 10.68 -9.67
N LYS A 322 10.44 11.00 -10.09
CA LYS A 322 9.41 10.00 -10.40
C LYS A 322 9.91 9.03 -11.46
N ASN A 323 10.38 9.57 -12.59
CA ASN A 323 10.93 8.80 -13.70
C ASN A 323 12.45 8.83 -13.59
N ILE A 324 13.04 7.67 -13.35
CA ILE A 324 14.50 7.52 -13.18
C ILE A 324 15.24 7.63 -14.52
N TYR A 325 14.53 7.37 -15.63
CA TYR A 325 15.04 7.51 -16.98
C TYR A 325 14.04 8.29 -17.84
N HIS A 326 14.56 9.13 -18.74
CA HIS A 326 13.80 9.93 -19.69
C HIS A 326 13.89 9.34 -21.09
#